data_AF-A0A937I1L1-F1
#
_entry.id   AF-A0A937I1L1-F1
#
_cell.length_a   1.000
_cell.length_b   1.000
_cell.length_c   1.000
_cell.angle_alpha   90.00
_cell.angle_beta   90.00
_cell.angle_gamma   90.00
#
_symmetry.space_group_name_H-M   'P 1'
#
loop_
_entity.id
_entity.type
_entity.pdbx_description
1 polymer ?
#
loop_
_entity_poly.entity_id
_entity_poly.type
_entity_poly.pdbx_seq_one_letter_code
_entity_poly.pdbx_strand_id
1 'polypeptide(L)'
;MSFPLLRNTTQLNAWITAQQGDLQFVPTMGALHAGHGTVIRSASLMGPVLVSVFVNPLQFGPNEDLDQYPRSLESDLVLAERWGAAALWAPSIEQIYPHGLESHPPRLQVPLALQEHLCGAMRPGHFDGVVAVVARLLDLVRPRQLWLGEKDW
;
A
#
# COMPACT_ATOMS: atom_id res chain seq x y z
N MET A 1 -8.92 -20.82 -11.29
CA MET A 1 -8.00 -20.79 -10.13
C MET A 1 -8.50 -19.69 -9.21
N SER A 2 -8.43 -19.87 -7.89
CA SER A 2 -8.83 -18.83 -6.93
C SER A 2 -7.87 -17.63 -7.03
N PHE A 3 -8.39 -16.40 -7.00
CA PHE A 3 -7.58 -15.20 -6.89
C PHE A 3 -6.70 -15.25 -5.62
N PRO A 4 -5.37 -15.05 -5.71
CA PRO A 4 -4.47 -15.18 -4.56
C PRO A 4 -4.65 -14.07 -3.53
N LEU A 5 -4.99 -14.46 -2.30
CA LEU A 5 -4.91 -13.61 -1.11
C LEU A 5 -3.68 -13.98 -0.28
N LEU A 6 -2.70 -13.08 -0.25
CA LEU A 6 -1.44 -13.24 0.46
C LEU A 6 -1.57 -12.51 1.82
N ARG A 7 -1.34 -13.21 2.94
CA ARG A 7 -1.51 -12.68 4.31
C ARG A 7 -0.20 -12.41 5.05
N ASN A 8 0.91 -12.95 4.55
CA ASN A 8 2.22 -12.81 5.19
C ASN A 8 3.36 -12.71 4.18
N THR A 9 4.55 -12.37 4.67
CA THR A 9 5.75 -12.18 3.84
C THR A 9 6.23 -13.46 3.17
N THR A 10 6.00 -14.64 3.76
CA THR A 10 6.33 -15.93 3.11
C THR A 10 5.50 -16.15 1.85
N GLN A 11 4.19 -15.93 1.92
CA GLN A 11 3.29 -16.03 0.77
C GLN A 11 3.60 -14.96 -0.29
N LEU A 12 3.91 -13.74 0.16
CA LEU A 12 4.36 -12.65 -0.72
C LEU A 12 5.61 -13.06 -1.52
N ASN A 13 6.66 -13.52 -0.83
CA ASN A 13 7.92 -13.89 -1.46
C ASN A 13 7.74 -15.02 -2.47
N ALA A 14 6.96 -16.06 -2.12
CA ALA A 14 6.65 -17.15 -3.03
C ALA A 14 5.96 -16.64 -4.32
N TRP A 15 5.00 -15.72 -4.18
CA TRP A 15 4.30 -15.13 -5.32
C TRP A 15 5.21 -14.24 -6.17
N ILE A 16 6.05 -13.40 -5.54
CA ILE A 16 7.02 -12.54 -6.23
C ILE A 16 8.02 -13.36 -7.05
N THR A 17 8.58 -14.43 -6.47
CA THR A 17 9.51 -15.31 -7.18
C THR A 17 8.88 -15.90 -8.44
N ALA A 18 7.59 -16.23 -8.41
CA ALA A 18 6.87 -16.73 -9.57
C ALA A 18 6.68 -15.69 -10.69
N GLN A 19 6.75 -14.38 -10.39
CA GLN A 19 6.63 -13.32 -11.40
C GLN A 19 7.95 -13.00 -12.12
N GLN A 20 9.08 -13.59 -11.69
CA GLN A 20 10.39 -13.44 -12.34
C GLN A 20 10.83 -11.97 -12.54
N GLY A 21 10.44 -11.08 -11.62
CA GLY A 21 10.78 -9.65 -11.66
C GLY A 21 9.88 -8.79 -12.55
N ASP A 22 8.85 -9.36 -13.18
CA ASP A 22 7.86 -8.61 -13.94
C ASP A 22 6.56 -8.47 -13.13
N LEU A 23 6.57 -7.56 -12.16
CA LEU A 23 5.38 -7.28 -11.36
C LEU A 23 5.19 -5.77 -11.16
N GLN A 24 3.93 -5.35 -11.20
CA GLN A 24 3.50 -3.98 -10.98
C GLN A 24 2.87 -3.88 -9.60
N PHE A 25 3.12 -2.79 -8.88
CA PHE A 25 2.63 -2.64 -7.51
C PHE A 25 1.72 -1.43 -7.35
N VAL A 26 0.56 -1.67 -6.75
CA VAL A 26 -0.44 -0.65 -6.39
C VAL A 26 -0.67 -0.71 -4.88
N PRO A 27 0.01 0.13 -4.08
CA PRO A 27 -0.23 0.18 -2.65
C PRO A 27 -1.54 0.90 -2.35
N THR A 28 -2.37 0.32 -1.48
CA THR A 28 -3.61 0.92 -1.00
C THR A 28 -3.79 0.67 0.50
N MET A 29 -4.71 1.42 1.11
CA MET A 29 -5.20 1.15 2.45
C MET A 29 -6.50 0.30 2.47
N GLY A 30 -6.91 -0.24 1.32
CA GLY A 30 -8.22 -0.91 1.16
C GLY A 30 -9.36 0.06 0.89
N ALA A 31 -10.60 -0.41 1.10
CA ALA A 31 -11.82 0.32 0.74
C ALA A 31 -11.82 0.75 -0.74
N LEU A 32 -11.57 -0.24 -1.59
CA LEU A 32 -11.35 -0.03 -3.01
C LEU A 32 -12.59 0.56 -3.69
N HIS A 33 -12.34 1.45 -4.65
CA HIS A 33 -13.37 2.20 -5.37
C HIS A 33 -12.90 2.49 -6.80
N ALA A 34 -13.75 3.09 -7.65
CA ALA A 34 -13.47 3.26 -9.07
C ALA A 34 -12.11 3.93 -9.37
N GLY A 35 -11.69 4.91 -8.57
CA GLY A 35 -10.33 5.50 -8.65
C GLY A 35 -9.20 4.47 -8.55
N HIS A 36 -9.24 3.57 -7.56
CA HIS A 36 -8.31 2.45 -7.46
C HIS A 36 -8.39 1.53 -8.69
N GLY A 37 -9.60 1.28 -9.17
CA GLY A 37 -9.83 0.45 -10.36
C GLY A 37 -9.18 1.00 -11.63
N THR A 38 -9.14 2.32 -11.81
CA THR A 38 -8.42 2.95 -12.93
C THR A 38 -6.93 2.62 -12.85
N VAL A 39 -6.30 2.80 -11.68
CA VAL A 39 -4.88 2.53 -11.48
C VAL A 39 -4.56 1.05 -11.70
N ILE A 40 -5.36 0.13 -11.12
CA ILE A 40 -5.17 -1.32 -11.26
C ILE A 40 -5.29 -1.76 -12.72
N ARG A 41 -6.31 -1.28 -13.44
CA ARG A 41 -6.48 -1.59 -14.87
C ARG A 41 -5.30 -1.11 -15.69
N SER A 42 -4.86 0.13 -15.49
CA SER A 42 -3.69 0.67 -16.20
C SER A 42 -2.42 -0.14 -15.92
N ALA A 43 -2.17 -0.51 -14.66
CA ALA A 43 -1.03 -1.33 -14.27
C ALA A 43 -1.08 -2.74 -14.90
N SER A 44 -2.28 -3.33 -15.02
CA SER A 44 -2.47 -4.67 -15.59
C SER A 44 -2.10 -4.79 -17.07
N LEU A 45 -2.10 -3.67 -17.79
CA LEU A 45 -1.62 -3.63 -19.18
C LEU A 45 -0.10 -3.81 -19.29
N MET A 46 0.64 -3.61 -18.19
CA MET A 46 2.09 -3.69 -18.14
C MET A 46 2.62 -4.99 -17.53
N GLY A 47 1.78 -5.78 -16.86
CA GLY A 47 2.15 -7.07 -16.28
C GLY A 47 1.31 -7.46 -15.06
N PRO A 48 1.67 -8.57 -14.37
CA PRO A 48 1.03 -9.00 -13.13
C PRO A 48 0.98 -7.91 -12.06
N VAL A 49 -0.22 -7.55 -11.62
CA VAL A 49 -0.41 -6.50 -10.59
C VAL A 49 -0.57 -7.11 -9.21
N LEU A 50 0.26 -6.68 -8.28
CA LEU A 50 0.07 -6.88 -6.86
C LEU A 50 -0.59 -5.64 -6.26
N VAL A 51 -1.74 -5.81 -5.62
CA VAL A 51 -2.40 -4.76 -4.82
C VAL A 51 -2.10 -5.03 -3.35
N SER A 52 -1.61 -4.04 -2.59
CA SER A 52 -1.60 -4.17 -1.12
C SER A 52 -2.82 -3.52 -0.49
N VAL A 53 -3.35 -4.13 0.56
CA VAL A 53 -4.35 -3.55 1.46
C VAL A 53 -3.73 -3.48 2.84
N PHE A 54 -3.23 -2.31 3.22
CA PHE A 54 -2.59 -2.09 4.51
C PHE A 54 -2.91 -0.69 5.03
N VAL A 55 -3.73 -0.62 6.08
CA VAL A 55 -3.99 0.64 6.80
C VAL A 55 -2.80 0.90 7.72
N ASN A 56 -1.91 1.80 7.31
CA ASN A 56 -0.70 2.14 8.06
C ASN A 56 -1.04 3.03 9.26
N PRO A 57 -0.77 2.64 10.52
CA PRO A 57 -1.03 3.51 11.67
C PRO A 57 -0.16 4.78 11.69
N LEU A 58 1.06 4.73 11.16
CA LEU A 58 2.03 5.85 11.26
C LEU A 58 1.66 7.09 10.46
N GLN A 59 0.72 6.99 9.51
CA GLN A 59 0.26 8.12 8.70
C GLN A 59 -1.03 8.76 9.24
N PHE A 60 -1.52 8.31 10.40
CA PHE A 60 -2.67 8.90 11.09
C PHE A 60 -2.21 9.73 12.28
N GLY A 61 -2.68 10.97 12.38
CA GLY A 61 -2.46 11.82 13.55
C GLY A 61 -3.32 11.42 14.76
N PRO A 62 -3.04 11.97 15.96
CA PRO A 62 -3.80 11.65 17.19
C PRO A 62 -5.30 11.96 17.13
N ASN A 63 -5.70 12.88 16.25
CA ASN A 63 -7.08 13.30 16.03
C ASN A 63 -7.68 12.70 14.75
N GLU A 64 -6.97 11.80 14.07
CA GLU A 64 -7.45 11.14 12.85
C GLU A 64 -7.95 9.74 13.19
N ASP A 65 -9.01 9.34 12.51
CA ASP A 65 -9.80 8.19 12.95
C ASP A 65 -9.32 6.88 12.30
N LEU A 66 -8.21 6.35 12.82
CA LEU A 66 -7.68 5.03 12.44
C LEU A 66 -8.69 3.90 12.74
N ASP A 67 -9.48 4.05 13.80
CA ASP A 67 -10.43 3.04 14.26
C ASP A 67 -11.69 3.01 13.37
N GLN A 68 -12.12 4.17 12.88
CA GLN A 68 -13.24 4.26 11.93
C GLN A 68 -12.85 4.05 10.46
N TYR A 69 -11.56 3.84 10.14
CA TYR A 69 -11.16 3.64 8.75
C TYR A 69 -11.86 2.42 8.13
N PRO A 70 -12.54 2.57 6.96
CA PRO A 70 -13.32 1.48 6.38
C PRO A 70 -12.45 0.26 6.06
N ARG A 71 -12.89 -0.93 6.49
CA ARG A 71 -12.20 -2.20 6.26
C ARG A 71 -13.19 -3.23 5.72
N SER A 72 -13.06 -3.59 4.44
CA SER A 72 -13.82 -4.69 3.83
C SER A 72 -12.94 -5.48 2.87
N LEU A 73 -12.09 -6.33 3.46
CA LEU A 73 -11.13 -7.13 2.68
C LEU A 73 -11.81 -8.03 1.64
N GLU A 74 -13.01 -8.55 1.93
CA GLU A 74 -13.78 -9.36 0.99
C GLU A 74 -14.22 -8.56 -0.24
N SER A 75 -14.73 -7.34 -0.04
CA SER A 75 -15.08 -6.43 -1.14
C SER A 75 -13.85 -6.04 -1.93
N ASP A 76 -12.75 -5.70 -1.25
CA ASP A 76 -11.49 -5.33 -1.88
C ASP A 76 -10.94 -6.47 -2.74
N LEU A 77 -11.04 -7.72 -2.26
CA LEU A 77 -10.61 -8.91 -3.00
C LEU A 77 -11.39 -9.07 -4.32
N VAL A 78 -12.72 -8.96 -4.26
CA VAL A 78 -13.59 -9.07 -5.44
C VAL A 78 -13.31 -7.94 -6.44
N LEU A 79 -13.14 -6.71 -5.96
CA LEU A 79 -12.88 -5.56 -6.82
C LEU A 79 -11.50 -5.62 -7.47
N ALA A 80 -10.46 -5.99 -6.71
CA ALA A 80 -9.10 -6.13 -7.23
C ALA A 80 -9.04 -7.19 -8.34
N GLU A 81 -9.62 -8.38 -8.11
CA GLU A 81 -9.71 -9.43 -9.13
C GLU A 81 -10.45 -8.92 -10.38
N ARG A 82 -11.63 -8.31 -10.19
CA ARG A 82 -12.44 -7.77 -11.29
C ARG A 82 -11.72 -6.72 -12.13
N TRP A 83 -10.78 -5.98 -11.56
CA TRP A 83 -10.04 -4.94 -12.25
C TRP A 83 -8.72 -5.37 -12.84
N GLY A 84 -8.37 -6.67 -12.73
CA GLY A 84 -7.20 -7.25 -13.37
C GLY A 84 -5.98 -7.36 -12.45
N ALA A 85 -6.16 -7.26 -11.13
CA ALA A 85 -5.09 -7.64 -10.21
C ALA A 85 -4.75 -9.12 -10.37
N ALA A 86 -3.47 -9.47 -10.20
CA ALA A 86 -2.98 -10.84 -10.21
C ALA A 86 -2.87 -11.44 -8.80
N ALA A 87 -2.76 -10.60 -7.77
CA ALA A 87 -2.88 -10.98 -6.36
C ALA A 87 -3.23 -9.77 -5.49
N LEU A 88 -3.78 -10.05 -4.30
CA LEU A 88 -3.94 -9.08 -3.22
C LEU A 88 -3.10 -9.51 -2.02
N TRP A 89 -2.30 -8.58 -1.49
CA TRP A 89 -1.52 -8.77 -0.28
C TRP A 89 -2.08 -7.92 0.87
N ALA A 90 -2.57 -8.59 1.92
CA ALA A 90 -3.16 -7.97 3.11
C ALA A 90 -2.35 -8.39 4.35
N PRO A 91 -1.18 -7.78 4.60
CA PRO A 91 -0.34 -8.07 5.75
C PRO A 91 -0.94 -7.51 7.05
N SER A 92 -0.61 -8.14 8.18
CA SER A 92 -0.84 -7.53 9.50
C SER A 92 0.24 -6.47 9.81
N ILE A 93 0.02 -5.68 10.86
CA ILE A 93 0.99 -4.69 11.34
C ILE A 93 2.32 -5.35 11.68
N GLU A 94 2.31 -6.52 12.31
CA GLU A 94 3.51 -7.27 12.71
C GLU A 94 4.31 -7.78 11.49
N GLN A 95 3.65 -8.01 10.35
CA GLN A 95 4.33 -8.38 9.11
C GLN A 95 5.08 -7.20 8.50
N ILE A 96 4.55 -5.97 8.64
CA ILE A 96 5.21 -4.76 8.16
C ILE A 96 6.26 -4.27 9.15
N TYR A 97 5.93 -4.28 10.44
CA TYR A 97 6.70 -3.75 11.58
C TYR A 97 6.97 -4.82 12.65
N PRO A 98 7.86 -5.79 12.39
CA PRO A 98 8.08 -6.94 13.28
C PRO A 98 8.67 -6.58 14.65
N HIS A 99 9.25 -5.38 14.81
CA HIS A 99 9.80 -4.88 16.07
C HIS A 99 8.93 -3.79 16.71
N GLY A 100 7.68 -3.67 16.26
CA GLY A 100 6.75 -2.63 16.69
C GLY A 100 7.00 -1.28 16.03
N LEU A 101 5.99 -0.42 16.06
CA LEU A 101 6.00 0.90 15.42
C LEU A 101 7.13 1.81 15.95
N GLU A 102 7.39 1.77 17.26
CA GLU A 102 8.44 2.52 17.97
C GLU A 102 9.86 2.23 17.43
N SER A 103 10.11 0.99 16.97
CA SER A 103 11.41 0.59 16.40
C SER A 103 11.54 0.98 14.92
N HIS A 104 10.46 1.44 14.31
CA HIS A 104 10.37 1.90 12.93
C HIS A 104 9.88 3.34 12.86
N PRO A 105 10.54 4.31 13.56
CA PRO A 105 10.20 5.70 13.37
C PRO A 105 10.44 6.05 11.89
N PRO A 106 9.66 6.97 11.31
CA PRO A 106 9.94 7.47 9.98
C PRO A 106 11.32 8.13 9.97
N ARG A 107 12.35 7.36 9.56
CA ARG A 107 13.73 7.83 9.45
C ARG A 107 13.95 8.66 8.19
N LEU A 108 12.98 8.61 7.28
CA LEU A 108 12.94 9.39 6.07
C LEU A 108 12.14 10.66 6.37
N GLN A 109 12.83 11.78 6.40
CA GLN A 109 12.22 13.09 6.54
C GLN A 109 11.93 13.66 5.16
N VAL A 110 10.68 14.06 4.95
CA VAL A 110 10.28 14.70 3.70
C VAL A 110 10.78 16.15 3.69
N PRO A 111 11.20 16.73 2.54
CA PRO A 111 11.62 18.12 2.49
C PRO A 111 10.61 19.07 3.13
N LEU A 112 11.11 20.04 3.90
CA LEU A 112 10.29 20.97 4.67
C LEU A 112 9.24 21.69 3.80
N ALA A 113 9.61 22.04 2.56
CA ALA A 113 8.70 22.66 1.59
C ALA A 113 7.43 21.83 1.29
N LEU A 114 7.48 20.50 1.38
CA LEU A 114 6.30 19.65 1.22
C LEU A 114 5.50 19.53 2.53
N GLN A 115 6.18 19.67 3.68
CA GLN A 115 5.53 19.64 4.99
C GLN A 115 4.79 20.94 5.31
N GLU A 116 5.26 22.08 4.82
CA GLU A 116 4.69 23.41 5.12
C GLU A 116 3.56 23.84 4.16
N HIS A 117 3.18 23.00 3.21
CA HIS A 117 2.19 23.31 2.18
C HIS A 117 1.08 22.26 2.08
N LEU A 118 -0.08 22.69 1.57
CA LEU A 118 -1.23 21.83 1.28
C LEU A 118 -1.58 20.89 2.46
N CYS A 119 -1.64 19.59 2.20
CA CYS A 119 -1.95 18.56 3.19
C CYS A 119 -0.92 18.46 4.31
N GLY A 120 0.36 18.81 4.05
CA GLY A 120 1.43 18.76 5.04
C GLY A 120 1.17 19.71 6.20
N ALA A 121 0.76 20.94 5.90
CA ALA A 121 0.48 21.97 6.90
C ALA A 121 -0.70 21.59 7.82
N MET A 122 -1.67 20.86 7.29
CA MET A 122 -2.87 20.43 8.01
C MET A 122 -2.68 19.11 8.76
N ARG A 123 -1.67 18.31 8.40
CA ARG A 123 -1.45 16.96 8.92
C ARG A 123 0.03 16.75 9.27
N PRO A 124 0.52 17.38 10.37
CA PRO A 124 1.92 17.25 10.79
C PRO A 124 2.33 15.77 10.95
N GLY A 125 3.49 15.39 10.37
CA GLY A 125 4.01 14.02 10.41
C GLY A 125 3.37 13.03 9.43
N HIS A 126 2.30 13.42 8.71
CA HIS A 126 1.61 12.53 7.76
C HIS A 126 2.54 12.01 6.66
N PHE A 127 3.27 12.92 5.99
CA PHE A 127 4.15 12.55 4.89
C PHE A 127 5.34 11.70 5.32
N ASP A 128 5.87 11.92 6.53
CA ASP A 128 6.90 11.08 7.12
C ASP A 128 6.37 9.64 7.30
N GLY A 129 5.13 9.49 7.79
CA GLY A 129 4.44 8.20 7.89
C GLY A 129 4.19 7.54 6.53
N VAL A 130 3.79 8.31 5.51
CA VAL A 130 3.59 7.82 4.14
C VAL A 130 4.90 7.33 3.53
N VAL A 131 5.97 8.13 3.58
CA VAL A 131 7.25 7.75 2.99
C VAL A 131 7.85 6.54 3.71
N ALA A 132 7.70 6.46 5.04
CA ALA A 132 8.16 5.30 5.80
C ALA A 132 7.45 4.00 5.39
N VAL A 133 6.12 4.01 5.25
CA VAL A 133 5.40 2.80 4.82
C VAL A 133 5.67 2.47 3.36
N VAL A 134 5.69 3.46 2.45
CA VAL A 134 5.94 3.22 1.03
C VAL A 134 7.35 2.64 0.81
N ALA A 135 8.37 3.20 1.48
CA ALA A 135 9.73 2.65 1.42
C ALA A 135 9.76 1.20 1.92
N ARG A 136 9.09 0.92 3.05
CA ARG A 136 9.00 -0.44 3.60
C ARG A 136 8.30 -1.42 2.66
N LEU A 137 7.20 -1.02 2.03
CA LEU A 137 6.48 -1.85 1.07
C LEU A 137 7.34 -2.10 -0.19
N LEU A 138 8.06 -1.09 -0.68
CA LEU A 138 8.98 -1.24 -1.81
C LEU A 138 10.15 -2.19 -1.49
N ASP A 139 10.69 -2.14 -0.27
CA ASP A 139 11.75 -3.06 0.17
C ASP A 139 11.28 -4.53 0.18
N LEU A 140 10.02 -4.75 0.57
CA LEU A 140 9.39 -6.07 0.64
C LEU A 140 8.96 -6.59 -0.74
N VAL A 141 8.43 -5.71 -1.60
CA VAL A 141 7.80 -6.08 -2.88
C VAL A 141 8.79 -6.04 -4.06
N ARG A 142 9.69 -5.05 -4.07
CA ARG A 142 10.66 -4.77 -5.15
C ARG A 142 10.04 -4.83 -6.56
N PRO A 143 9.00 -4.03 -6.83
CA PRO A 143 8.29 -4.09 -8.09
C PRO A 143 9.10 -3.53 -9.25
N ARG A 144 8.71 -3.89 -10.47
CA ARG A 144 9.23 -3.28 -11.70
C ARG A 144 8.75 -1.82 -11.82
N GLN A 145 7.47 -1.58 -11.52
CA GLN A 145 6.89 -0.24 -11.47
C GLN A 145 5.94 -0.09 -10.28
N LEU A 146 5.98 1.09 -9.67
CA LEU A 146 5.03 1.55 -8.67
C LEU A 146 3.97 2.41 -9.35
N TRP A 147 2.69 2.16 -9.06
CA TRP A 147 1.55 2.87 -9.62
C TRP A 147 0.79 3.59 -8.52
N LEU A 148 0.66 4.91 -8.65
CA LEU A 148 0.00 5.79 -7.68
C LEU A 148 -1.10 6.59 -8.40
N GLY A 149 -2.15 6.95 -7.66
CA GLY A 149 -3.22 7.80 -8.17
C GLY A 149 -2.89 9.28 -8.00
N GLU A 150 -3.13 10.09 -9.02
CA GLU A 150 -2.88 11.54 -9.01
C GLU A 150 -3.78 12.33 -8.03
N LYS A 151 -4.80 11.68 -7.46
CA LYS A 151 -5.68 12.29 -6.44
C LYS A 151 -4.89 12.77 -5.21
N ASP A 152 -3.80 12.08 -4.88
CA ASP A 152 -2.87 12.45 -3.81
C ASP A 152 -1.57 13.01 -4.45
N TRP A 153 -1.62 14.26 -4.93
CA TRP A 153 -0.54 15.01 -5.59
C TRP A 153 0.36 15.75 -4.58
#